data_AF-A0A6J1WX96-F1
#
_entry.id   AF-A0A6J1WX96-F1
#
_cell.length_a   1.000
_cell.length_b   1.000
_cell.length_c   1.000
_cell.angle_alpha   90.00
_cell.angle_beta   90.00
_cell.angle_gamma   90.00
#
_symmetry.space_group_name_H-M   'P 1'
#
loop_
_entity.id
_entity.type
_entity.pdbx_description
1 polymer ?
#
loop_
_entity_poly.entity_id
_entity_poly.type
_entity_poly.pdbx_seq_one_letter_code
_entity_poly.pdbx_strand_id
1 'polypeptide(L)'
;MFRGDNPHSLSYEQQSKFIQDRITNVEKNFGELCVAFGDYTRKTARLRDMGDELTKVLKDYANNEIVNKSLSTGLENLSITLTAIEEYRNCEVQRLEAKVVGELCQYEAICKHAREELKHTMNVREKELARKKVLDKAKERQPFNRQQVTYAESELLKASAEMSRTAKGLSEQTEFFERRKLQQLKTLLSDFIMIEMTFHSKAVELLTVAYQQINDINDKADLENFRRKLRSPEKQVNTGISARSSSLASLMNQQSPSKEDTMSLRRMKSPEKNNLGRSNSLAALLNHSSSKDEEDTSASEESDENDSTEDTESR
;
A
#
# COMPACT_ATOMS: atom_id res chain seq x y z
N MET A 1 -31.82 -44.99 -36.30
CA MET A 1 -32.22 -43.67 -35.76
C MET A 1 -31.04 -43.10 -35.02
N PHE A 2 -30.80 -41.81 -35.22
CA PHE A 2 -29.53 -41.10 -35.10
C PHE A 2 -28.82 -41.24 -33.75
N ARG A 3 -27.50 -41.48 -33.83
CA ARG A 3 -26.55 -41.07 -32.79
C ARG A 3 -26.78 -39.59 -32.53
N GLY A 4 -27.21 -39.26 -31.32
CA GLY A 4 -27.14 -37.89 -30.83
C GLY A 4 -25.67 -37.53 -30.69
N ASP A 5 -25.12 -36.90 -31.72
CA ASP A 5 -23.94 -36.05 -31.60
C ASP A 5 -24.23 -35.02 -30.52
N ASN A 6 -23.56 -35.15 -29.38
CA ASN A 6 -23.58 -34.12 -28.35
C ASN A 6 -22.54 -33.07 -28.77
N PRO A 7 -22.94 -31.85 -29.17
CA PRO A 7 -22.04 -30.84 -29.74
C PRO A 7 -21.07 -30.19 -28.74
N HIS A 8 -21.00 -30.71 -27.50
CA HIS A 8 -20.16 -30.17 -26.42
C HIS A 8 -18.86 -30.95 -26.12
N SER A 9 -18.55 -32.00 -26.87
CA SER A 9 -17.31 -32.76 -26.68
C SER A 9 -16.16 -32.09 -27.44
N LEU A 10 -15.61 -30.99 -26.92
CA LEU A 10 -14.18 -30.73 -27.14
C LEU A 10 -13.44 -32.02 -26.77
N SER A 11 -12.55 -32.51 -27.63
CA SER A 11 -11.72 -33.66 -27.25
C SER A 11 -11.09 -33.33 -25.89
N TYR A 12 -11.15 -34.22 -24.90
CA TYR A 12 -10.54 -33.98 -23.58
C TYR A 12 -9.09 -33.49 -23.66
N GLU A 13 -8.39 -33.87 -24.73
CA GLU A 13 -7.05 -33.36 -25.04
C GLU A 13 -7.05 -31.87 -25.42
N GLN A 14 -8.02 -31.44 -26.24
CA GLN A 14 -8.25 -30.02 -26.54
C GLN A 14 -8.67 -29.23 -25.30
N GLN A 15 -9.55 -29.81 -24.46
CA GLN A 15 -9.97 -29.18 -23.21
C GLN A 15 -8.80 -29.05 -22.23
N SER A 16 -8.00 -30.10 -22.06
CA SER A 16 -6.81 -30.07 -21.20
C SER A 16 -5.79 -29.05 -21.69
N LYS A 17 -5.52 -29.03 -23.00
CA LYS A 17 -4.63 -28.04 -23.61
C LYS A 17 -5.15 -26.62 -23.38
N PHE A 18 -6.45 -26.37 -23.58
CA PHE A 18 -7.06 -25.09 -23.31
C PHE A 18 -6.85 -24.64 -21.85
N ILE A 19 -7.16 -25.50 -20.88
CA ILE A 19 -6.99 -25.18 -19.44
C ILE A 19 -5.50 -24.92 -19.13
N GLN A 20 -4.61 -25.76 -19.64
CA GLN A 20 -3.16 -25.59 -19.45
C GLN A 20 -2.67 -24.24 -20.02
N ASP A 21 -3.09 -23.89 -21.23
CA ASP A 21 -2.74 -22.62 -21.88
C ASP A 21 -3.28 -21.43 -21.08
N ARG A 22 -4.49 -21.53 -20.50
CA ARG A 22 -5.04 -20.51 -19.60
C ARG A 22 -4.16 -20.35 -18.37
N ILE A 23 -3.81 -21.43 -17.68
CA ILE A 23 -2.98 -21.36 -16.46
C ILE A 23 -1.61 -20.77 -16.78
N THR A 24 -0.94 -21.23 -17.85
CA THR A 24 0.37 -20.73 -18.26
C THR A 24 0.33 -19.25 -18.64
N ASN A 25 -0.72 -18.79 -19.33
CA ASN A 25 -0.88 -17.37 -19.63
C ASN A 25 -1.06 -16.52 -18.36
N VAL A 26 -1.82 -17.01 -17.37
CA VAL A 26 -2.01 -16.29 -16.11
C VAL A 26 -0.70 -16.20 -15.34
N GLU A 27 0.00 -17.31 -15.17
CA GLU A 27 1.28 -17.36 -14.47
C GLU A 27 2.31 -16.40 -15.09
N LYS A 28 2.41 -16.39 -16.42
CA LYS A 28 3.31 -15.48 -17.13
C LYS A 28 2.96 -14.02 -16.86
N ASN A 29 1.71 -13.61 -17.15
CA ASN A 29 1.32 -12.21 -17.05
C ASN A 29 1.34 -11.71 -15.59
N PHE A 30 0.87 -12.52 -14.64
CA PHE A 30 0.88 -12.14 -13.23
C PHE A 30 2.31 -12.13 -12.66
N GLY A 31 3.18 -13.02 -13.13
CA GLY A 31 4.61 -12.98 -12.81
C GLY A 31 5.28 -11.70 -13.31
N GLU A 32 5.04 -11.32 -14.57
CA GLU A 32 5.55 -10.07 -15.14
C GLU A 32 5.03 -8.84 -14.39
N LEU A 33 3.72 -8.80 -14.06
CA LEU A 33 3.14 -7.75 -13.23
C LEU A 33 3.77 -7.72 -11.83
N CYS A 34 4.01 -8.87 -11.21
CA CYS A 34 4.62 -8.96 -9.88
C CYS A 34 6.01 -8.32 -9.86
N VAL A 35 6.83 -8.61 -10.89
CA VAL A 35 8.16 -8.02 -11.02
C VAL A 35 8.05 -6.51 -11.24
N ALA A 36 7.20 -6.07 -12.17
CA ALA A 36 7.04 -4.66 -12.51
C ALA A 36 6.55 -3.82 -11.31
N PHE A 37 5.51 -4.27 -10.61
CA PHE A 37 5.02 -3.60 -9.41
C PHE A 37 6.03 -3.68 -8.26
N GLY A 38 6.73 -4.81 -8.10
CA GLY A 38 7.80 -4.92 -7.10
C GLY A 38 8.94 -3.91 -7.35
N ASP A 39 9.35 -3.72 -8.61
CA ASP A 39 10.34 -2.70 -8.98
C ASP A 39 9.84 -1.29 -8.75
N TYR A 40 8.58 -1.02 -9.11
CA TYR A 40 7.93 0.26 -8.88
C TYR A 40 7.93 0.61 -7.39
N THR A 41 7.43 -0.29 -6.54
CA THR A 41 7.35 -0.09 -5.08
C THR A 41 8.73 0.12 -4.46
N ARG A 42 9.75 -0.65 -4.88
CA ARG A 42 11.13 -0.44 -4.42
C ARG A 42 11.68 0.93 -4.83
N LYS A 43 11.38 1.41 -6.04
CA LYS A 43 11.80 2.75 -6.49
C LYS A 43 11.09 3.85 -5.69
N THR A 44 9.80 3.68 -5.38
CA THR A 44 9.05 4.60 -4.51
C THR A 44 9.64 4.65 -3.10
N ALA A 45 10.03 3.50 -2.53
CA ALA A 45 10.71 3.43 -1.23
C ALA A 45 12.07 4.14 -1.23
N ARG A 46 12.83 4.05 -2.34
CA ARG A 46 14.09 4.79 -2.50
C ARG A 46 13.86 6.30 -2.66
N LEU A 47 12.78 6.70 -3.34
CA LEU A 47 12.43 8.12 -3.44
C LEU A 47 12.12 8.71 -2.07
N ARG A 48 11.42 7.95 -1.21
CA ARG A 48 11.24 8.31 0.21
C ARG A 48 12.59 8.52 0.92
N ASP A 49 13.51 7.56 0.80
CA ASP A 49 14.85 7.70 1.41
C ASP A 49 15.57 8.98 0.98
N MET A 50 15.46 9.34 -0.30
CA MET A 50 16.07 10.57 -0.81
C MET A 50 15.34 11.82 -0.30
N GLY A 51 14.01 11.75 -0.15
CA GLY A 51 13.22 12.79 0.49
C GLY A 51 13.64 13.01 1.95
N ASP A 52 13.81 11.95 2.72
CA ASP A 52 14.27 12.00 4.12
C ASP A 52 15.66 12.65 4.25
N GLU A 53 16.60 12.37 3.34
CA GLU A 53 17.90 13.05 3.35
C GLU A 53 17.80 14.53 2.98
N LEU A 54 16.92 14.88 2.03
CA LEU A 54 16.66 16.28 1.67
C LEU A 54 16.12 17.08 2.87
N THR A 55 15.15 16.52 3.61
CA THR A 55 14.58 17.21 4.78
C THR A 55 15.66 17.45 5.84
N LYS A 56 16.53 16.48 6.08
CA LYS A 56 17.66 16.60 7.00
C LYS A 56 18.63 17.72 6.60
N VAL A 57 18.99 17.82 5.32
CA VAL A 57 19.87 18.91 4.83
C VAL A 57 19.22 20.28 5.02
N LEU A 58 17.91 20.41 4.73
CA LEU A 58 17.17 21.66 4.95
C LEU A 58 17.12 22.04 6.43
N LYS A 59 16.85 21.06 7.31
CA LYS A 59 16.85 21.22 8.76
C LYS A 59 18.22 21.66 9.29
N ASP A 60 19.29 21.05 8.79
CA ASP A 60 20.65 21.43 9.18
C ASP A 60 21.00 22.85 8.72
N TYR A 61 20.57 23.26 7.52
CA TYR A 61 20.74 24.65 7.10
C TYR A 61 19.92 25.60 7.98
N ALA A 62 18.65 25.28 8.27
CA ALA A 62 17.81 26.07 9.16
C ALA A 62 18.48 26.31 10.53
N ASN A 63 19.05 25.27 11.13
CA ASN A 63 19.73 25.34 12.43
C ASN A 63 21.01 26.18 12.40
N ASN A 64 21.75 26.13 11.29
CA ASN A 64 23.02 26.85 11.12
C ASN A 64 22.84 28.29 10.64
N GLU A 65 21.65 28.67 10.17
CA GLU A 65 21.34 30.04 9.76
C GLU A 65 21.04 30.94 10.97
N ILE A 66 22.10 31.55 11.50
CA ILE A 66 22.02 32.38 12.71
C ILE A 66 21.66 33.84 12.38
N VAL A 67 21.85 34.30 11.14
CA VAL A 67 21.69 35.71 10.76
C VAL A 67 20.30 35.97 10.20
N ASN A 68 19.89 35.17 9.22
CA ASN A 68 18.63 35.33 8.49
C ASN A 68 17.53 34.53 9.22
N LYS A 69 16.89 35.15 10.20
CA LYS A 69 15.93 34.47 11.09
C LYS A 69 14.65 34.07 10.38
N SER A 70 14.17 34.86 9.42
CA SER A 70 13.00 34.51 8.63
C SER A 70 13.31 33.31 7.71
N LEU A 71 14.47 33.31 7.05
CA LEU A 71 14.94 32.18 6.25
C LEU A 71 15.10 30.90 7.09
N SER A 72 15.76 30.99 8.24
CA SER A 72 15.92 29.87 9.18
C SER A 72 14.57 29.25 9.55
N THR A 73 13.58 30.08 9.88
CA THR A 73 12.22 29.63 10.21
C THR A 73 11.49 29.03 9.00
N GLY A 74 11.62 29.63 7.81
CA GLY A 74 11.02 29.11 6.58
C GLY A 74 11.57 27.74 6.19
N LEU A 75 12.89 27.55 6.30
CA LEU A 75 13.56 26.26 6.04
C LEU A 75 13.18 25.19 7.06
N GLU A 76 13.05 25.57 8.33
CA GLU A 76 12.57 24.69 9.40
C GLU A 76 11.17 24.16 9.07
N ASN A 77 10.24 25.07 8.77
CA ASN A 77 8.86 24.74 8.45
C ASN A 77 8.76 23.88 7.19
N LEU A 78 9.54 24.23 6.15
CA LEU A 78 9.63 23.42 4.93
C LEU A 78 10.10 22.00 5.23
N SER A 79 11.15 21.84 6.04
CA SER A 79 11.66 20.52 6.44
C SER A 79 10.59 19.68 7.14
N ILE A 80 9.82 20.28 8.04
CA ILE A 80 8.73 19.58 8.74
C ILE A 80 7.65 19.13 7.75
N THR A 81 7.23 20.02 6.84
CA THR A 81 6.22 19.71 5.83
C THR A 81 6.67 18.61 4.88
N LEU A 82 7.92 18.66 4.40
CA LEU A 82 8.48 17.61 3.55
C LEU A 82 8.60 16.27 4.30
N THR A 83 8.92 16.31 5.60
CA THR A 83 8.96 15.08 6.42
C THR A 83 7.58 14.41 6.44
N ALA A 84 6.51 15.19 6.58
CA ALA A 84 5.15 14.66 6.52
C ALA A 84 4.83 14.04 5.15
N ILE A 85 5.29 14.64 4.03
CA ILE A 85 5.13 14.06 2.69
C ILE A 85 5.78 12.67 2.61
N GLU A 86 7.00 12.51 3.14
CA GLU A 86 7.70 11.23 3.11
C GLU A 86 7.10 10.19 4.07
N GLU A 87 6.47 10.61 5.18
CA GLU A 87 5.64 9.72 6.00
C GLU A 87 4.42 9.18 5.22
N TYR A 88 3.75 10.03 4.43
CA TYR A 88 2.68 9.58 3.52
C TYR A 88 3.21 8.67 2.41
N ARG A 89 4.40 8.94 1.85
CA ARG A 89 5.05 8.07 0.86
C ARG A 89 5.40 6.71 1.46
N ASN A 90 5.84 6.66 2.72
CA ASN A 90 6.07 5.41 3.43
C ASN A 90 4.77 4.59 3.57
N CYS A 91 3.64 5.24 3.85
CA CYS A 91 2.33 4.59 3.89
C CYS A 91 1.92 4.07 2.51
N GLU A 92 2.16 4.83 1.44
CA GLU A 92 1.97 4.40 0.06
C GLU A 92 2.77 3.12 -0.24
N VAL A 93 4.07 3.10 0.07
CA VAL A 93 4.94 1.93 -0.12
C VAL A 93 4.38 0.69 0.59
N GLN A 94 4.05 0.80 1.87
CA GLN A 94 3.49 -0.33 2.64
C GLN A 94 2.18 -0.85 2.04
N ARG A 95 1.32 0.05 1.55
CA ARG A 95 0.05 -0.35 0.93
C ARG A 95 0.26 -0.99 -0.43
N LEU A 96 1.21 -0.51 -1.24
CA LEU A 96 1.59 -1.15 -2.50
C LEU A 96 2.15 -2.55 -2.25
N GLU A 97 3.02 -2.73 -1.25
CA GLU A 97 3.56 -4.04 -0.88
C GLU A 97 2.45 -5.00 -0.46
N ALA A 98 1.54 -4.57 0.42
CA ALA A 98 0.51 -5.44 0.96
C ALA A 98 -0.59 -5.78 -0.05
N LYS A 99 -1.14 -4.78 -0.76
CA LYS A 99 -2.36 -4.93 -1.56
C LYS A 99 -2.11 -5.23 -3.03
N VAL A 100 -0.91 -4.95 -3.53
CA VAL A 100 -0.58 -5.13 -4.95
C VAL A 100 0.45 -6.24 -5.09
N VAL A 101 1.65 -6.04 -4.55
CA VAL A 101 2.76 -7.00 -4.70
C VAL A 101 2.44 -8.31 -3.96
N GLY A 102 1.98 -8.23 -2.72
CA GLY A 102 1.64 -9.40 -1.90
C GLY A 102 0.54 -10.27 -2.50
N GLU A 103 -0.44 -9.66 -3.18
CA GLU A 103 -1.50 -10.38 -3.89
C GLU A 103 -0.98 -11.07 -5.15
N LEU A 104 -0.08 -10.42 -5.90
CA LEU A 104 0.54 -11.02 -7.10
C LEU A 104 1.46 -12.19 -6.76
N CYS A 105 2.22 -12.10 -5.67
CA CYS A 105 3.13 -13.16 -5.22
C CYS A 105 2.43 -14.51 -4.97
N GLN A 106 1.13 -14.50 -4.64
CA GLN A 106 0.37 -15.73 -4.39
C GLN A 106 0.10 -16.54 -5.66
N TYR A 107 0.18 -15.91 -6.85
CA TYR A 107 -0.23 -16.55 -8.10
C TYR A 107 0.69 -17.67 -8.57
N GLU A 108 1.95 -17.71 -8.11
CA GLU A 108 2.83 -18.86 -8.36
C GLU A 108 2.24 -20.14 -7.75
N ALA A 109 1.85 -20.09 -6.47
CA ALA A 109 1.25 -21.22 -5.77
C ALA A 109 -0.13 -21.60 -6.33
N ILE A 110 -0.96 -20.60 -6.64
CA ILE A 110 -2.30 -20.82 -7.20
C ILE A 110 -2.20 -21.51 -8.57
N CYS A 111 -1.31 -21.05 -9.46
CA CYS A 111 -1.13 -21.65 -10.78
C CYS A 111 -0.54 -23.06 -10.68
N LYS A 112 0.38 -23.30 -9.73
CA LYS A 112 0.91 -24.63 -9.45
C LYS A 112 -0.19 -25.61 -9.04
N HIS A 113 -1.04 -25.24 -8.08
CA HIS A 113 -2.17 -26.07 -7.65
C HIS A 113 -3.13 -26.36 -8.82
N ALA A 114 -3.47 -25.36 -9.63
CA ALA A 114 -4.34 -25.55 -10.78
C ALA A 114 -3.76 -26.56 -11.80
N ARG A 115 -2.44 -26.56 -12.03
CA ARG A 115 -1.77 -27.56 -12.87
C ARG A 115 -1.81 -28.96 -12.28
N GLU A 116 -1.63 -29.09 -10.98
CA GLU A 116 -1.66 -30.37 -10.27
C GLU A 116 -3.04 -31.03 -10.40
N GLU A 117 -4.12 -30.26 -10.24
CA GLU A 117 -5.51 -30.72 -10.42
C GLU A 117 -5.80 -31.15 -11.87
N LEU A 118 -5.32 -30.39 -12.86
CA LEU A 118 -5.44 -30.77 -14.27
C LEU A 118 -4.70 -32.08 -14.56
N LYS A 119 -3.46 -32.21 -14.07
CA LYS A 119 -2.65 -33.43 -14.23
C LYS A 119 -3.32 -34.63 -13.55
N HIS A 120 -3.88 -34.44 -12.36
CA HIS A 120 -4.60 -35.49 -11.65
C HIS A 120 -5.78 -36.01 -12.49
N THR A 121 -6.61 -35.10 -13.01
CA THR A 121 -7.76 -35.47 -13.85
C THR A 121 -7.34 -36.20 -15.12
N MET A 122 -6.24 -35.78 -15.76
CA MET A 122 -5.71 -36.48 -16.95
C MET A 122 -5.22 -37.90 -16.63
N ASN A 123 -4.59 -38.12 -15.46
CA ASN A 123 -4.18 -39.45 -15.03
C ASN A 123 -5.39 -40.38 -14.78
N VAL A 124 -6.48 -39.86 -14.20
CA VAL A 124 -7.73 -40.62 -14.00
C VAL A 124 -8.33 -41.02 -15.35
N ARG A 125 -8.33 -40.10 -16.32
CA ARG A 125 -8.78 -40.39 -17.68
C ARG A 125 -7.94 -41.45 -18.37
N GLU A 126 -6.62 -41.41 -18.23
CA GLU A 126 -5.74 -42.42 -18.82
C GLU A 126 -6.04 -43.82 -18.26
N LYS A 127 -6.30 -43.92 -16.95
CA LYS A 127 -6.74 -45.17 -16.32
C LYS A 127 -8.08 -45.66 -16.87
N GLU A 128 -9.05 -44.77 -17.06
CA GLU A 128 -10.34 -45.11 -17.67
C GLU A 128 -10.15 -45.67 -19.09
N LEU A 129 -9.36 -44.98 -19.92
CA LEU A 129 -9.05 -45.43 -21.29
C LEU A 129 -8.32 -46.78 -21.30
N ALA A 130 -7.42 -47.03 -20.34
CA ALA A 130 -6.75 -48.31 -20.20
C ALA A 130 -7.75 -49.44 -19.84
N ARG A 131 -8.70 -49.19 -18.92
CA ARG A 131 -9.76 -50.15 -18.58
C ARG A 131 -10.68 -50.43 -19.76
N LYS A 132 -10.99 -49.41 -20.57
CA LYS A 132 -11.78 -49.56 -21.80
C LYS A 132 -11.08 -50.49 -22.80
N LYS A 133 -9.78 -50.27 -23.05
CA LYS A 133 -8.97 -51.15 -23.93
C LYS A 133 -8.92 -52.59 -23.43
N VAL A 134 -8.91 -52.81 -22.11
CA VAL A 134 -8.95 -54.16 -21.52
C VAL A 134 -10.29 -54.85 -21.81
N LEU A 135 -11.41 -54.13 -21.63
CA LEU A 135 -12.74 -54.63 -21.95
C LEU A 135 -12.88 -54.98 -23.44
N ASP A 136 -12.44 -54.09 -24.33
CA ASP A 136 -12.50 -54.29 -25.77
C ASP A 136 -11.76 -55.57 -26.18
N LYS A 137 -10.53 -55.77 -25.65
CA LYS A 137 -9.75 -56.99 -25.88
C LYS A 137 -10.40 -58.26 -25.30
N ALA A 138 -11.05 -58.17 -24.15
CA ALA A 138 -11.75 -59.31 -23.55
C ALA A 138 -12.94 -59.75 -24.42
N LYS A 139 -13.69 -58.77 -24.95
CA LYS A 139 -14.81 -59.01 -25.88
C LYS A 139 -14.36 -59.62 -27.21
N GLU A 140 -13.22 -59.17 -27.75
CA GLU A 140 -12.67 -59.70 -29.01
C GLU A 140 -12.08 -61.11 -28.87
N ARG A 141 -11.31 -61.38 -27.80
CA ARG A 141 -10.54 -62.63 -27.68
C ARG A 141 -11.31 -63.80 -27.08
N GLN A 142 -12.21 -63.53 -26.14
CA GLN A 142 -12.94 -64.57 -25.42
C GLN A 142 -14.41 -64.18 -25.21
N PRO A 143 -15.21 -64.03 -26.28
CA PRO A 143 -16.60 -63.58 -26.18
C PRO A 143 -17.50 -64.50 -25.34
N PHE A 144 -17.17 -65.79 -25.25
CA PHE A 144 -17.90 -66.77 -24.45
C PHE A 144 -17.45 -66.83 -22.98
N ASN A 145 -16.34 -66.18 -22.61
CA ASN A 145 -15.89 -66.07 -21.22
C ASN A 145 -16.65 -64.94 -20.51
N ARG A 146 -17.92 -65.22 -20.22
CA ARG A 146 -18.86 -64.24 -19.68
C ARG A 146 -18.40 -63.67 -18.33
N GLN A 147 -17.71 -64.46 -17.50
CA GLN A 147 -17.18 -63.99 -16.22
C GLN A 147 -16.09 -62.93 -16.41
N GLN A 148 -15.13 -63.17 -17.31
CA GLN A 148 -14.04 -62.22 -17.58
C GLN A 148 -14.55 -60.90 -18.16
N VAL A 149 -15.50 -60.97 -19.11
CA VAL A 149 -16.14 -59.77 -19.68
C VAL A 149 -16.89 -58.99 -18.60
N THR A 150 -17.71 -59.67 -17.79
CA THR A 150 -18.49 -59.00 -16.71
C THR A 150 -17.58 -58.31 -15.69
N TYR A 151 -16.45 -58.94 -15.34
CA TYR A 151 -15.47 -58.34 -14.43
C TYR A 151 -14.84 -57.08 -15.04
N ALA A 152 -14.42 -57.13 -16.31
CA ALA A 152 -13.86 -55.97 -17.01
C ALA A 152 -14.88 -54.83 -17.17
N GLU A 153 -16.16 -55.15 -17.38
CA GLU A 153 -17.26 -54.16 -17.41
C GLU A 153 -17.44 -53.46 -16.06
N SER A 154 -17.39 -54.22 -14.96
CA SER A 154 -17.48 -53.65 -13.61
C SER A 154 -16.31 -52.70 -13.31
N GLU A 155 -15.09 -53.08 -13.67
CA GLU A 155 -13.90 -52.24 -13.46
C GLU A 155 -13.93 -50.98 -14.33
N LEU A 156 -14.40 -51.06 -15.58
CA LEU A 156 -14.61 -49.89 -16.42
C LEU A 156 -15.68 -48.97 -15.83
N LEU A 157 -16.81 -49.53 -15.36
CA LEU A 157 -17.89 -48.74 -14.76
C LEU A 157 -17.40 -47.93 -13.55
N LYS A 158 -16.57 -48.53 -12.68
CA LYS A 158 -15.95 -47.82 -11.55
C LYS A 158 -15.03 -46.69 -12.02
N ALA A 159 -14.16 -46.96 -13.00
CA ALA A 159 -13.23 -45.97 -13.54
C ALA A 159 -13.96 -44.80 -14.24
N SER A 160 -15.03 -45.09 -14.99
CA SER A 160 -15.86 -44.06 -15.63
C SER A 160 -16.62 -43.21 -14.60
N ALA A 161 -17.08 -43.81 -13.50
CA ALA A 161 -17.71 -43.06 -12.41
C ALA A 161 -16.73 -42.12 -11.70
N GLU A 162 -15.49 -42.58 -11.44
CA GLU A 162 -14.42 -41.73 -10.90
C GLU A 162 -14.03 -40.61 -11.88
N MET A 163 -13.90 -40.92 -13.16
CA MET A 163 -13.61 -39.94 -14.21
C MET A 163 -14.71 -38.88 -14.31
N SER A 164 -15.98 -39.27 -14.30
CA SER A 164 -17.09 -38.31 -14.33
C SER A 164 -17.08 -37.38 -13.12
N ARG A 165 -16.71 -37.88 -11.94
CA ARG A 165 -16.61 -37.07 -10.72
C ARG A 165 -15.46 -36.08 -10.79
N THR A 166 -14.27 -36.53 -11.19
CA THR A 166 -13.07 -35.69 -11.30
C THR A 166 -13.19 -34.65 -12.43
N ALA A 167 -13.78 -35.01 -13.56
CA ALA A 167 -14.07 -34.06 -14.65
C ALA A 167 -14.99 -32.92 -14.20
N LYS A 168 -16.03 -33.23 -13.42
CA LYS A 168 -16.92 -32.21 -12.84
C LYS A 168 -16.15 -31.27 -11.90
N GLY A 169 -15.34 -31.83 -10.99
CA GLY A 169 -14.51 -31.03 -10.07
C GLY A 169 -13.51 -30.14 -10.81
N LEU A 170 -12.86 -30.65 -11.87
CA LEU A 170 -11.96 -29.84 -12.70
C LEU A 170 -12.68 -28.68 -13.38
N SER A 171 -13.89 -28.90 -13.88
CA SER A 171 -14.70 -27.84 -14.50
C SER A 171 -15.00 -26.72 -13.51
N GLU A 172 -15.47 -27.07 -12.31
CA GLU A 172 -15.77 -26.12 -11.23
C GLU A 172 -14.52 -25.35 -10.78
N GLN A 173 -13.39 -26.06 -10.62
CA GLN A 173 -12.12 -25.44 -10.23
C GLN A 173 -11.55 -24.51 -11.31
N THR A 174 -11.72 -24.87 -12.58
CA THR A 174 -11.31 -24.04 -13.72
C THR A 174 -12.13 -22.75 -13.78
N GLU A 175 -13.45 -22.85 -13.58
CA GLU A 175 -14.34 -21.69 -13.51
C GLU A 175 -13.97 -20.78 -12.32
N PHE A 176 -13.74 -21.38 -11.15
CA PHE A 176 -13.29 -20.66 -9.96
C PHE A 176 -11.95 -19.94 -10.19
N PHE A 177 -10.98 -20.61 -10.81
CA PHE A 177 -9.67 -20.02 -11.15
C PHE A 177 -9.82 -18.81 -12.07
N GLU A 178 -10.61 -18.93 -13.14
CA GLU A 178 -10.84 -17.83 -14.10
C GLU A 178 -11.58 -16.66 -13.43
N ARG A 179 -12.60 -16.95 -12.61
CA ARG A 179 -13.34 -15.95 -11.84
C ARG A 179 -12.43 -15.21 -10.85
N ARG A 180 -11.63 -15.96 -10.09
CA ARG A 180 -10.66 -15.41 -9.12
C ARG A 180 -9.68 -14.47 -9.82
N LYS A 181 -9.11 -14.89 -10.95
CA LYS A 181 -8.22 -14.04 -11.76
C LYS A 181 -8.88 -12.71 -12.13
N LEU A 182 -10.10 -12.75 -12.69
CA LEU A 182 -10.78 -11.54 -13.15
C LEU A 182 -11.07 -10.57 -11.99
N GLN A 183 -11.56 -11.11 -10.87
CA GLN A 183 -11.87 -10.31 -9.69
C GLN A 183 -10.60 -9.73 -9.05
N GLN A 184 -9.56 -10.55 -8.84
CA GLN A 184 -8.33 -10.08 -8.21
C GLN A 184 -7.59 -9.07 -9.08
N LEU A 185 -7.54 -9.24 -10.41
CA LEU A 185 -6.91 -8.25 -11.28
C LEU A 185 -7.64 -6.90 -11.21
N LYS A 186 -8.97 -6.93 -11.21
CA LYS A 186 -9.78 -5.71 -11.05
C LYS A 186 -9.50 -5.04 -9.70
N THR A 187 -9.53 -5.81 -8.61
CA THR A 187 -9.28 -5.29 -7.26
C THR A 187 -7.89 -4.71 -7.13
N LEU A 188 -6.87 -5.44 -7.60
CA LEU A 188 -5.47 -5.02 -7.54
C LEU A 188 -5.24 -3.68 -8.25
N LEU A 189 -5.73 -3.53 -9.48
CA LEU A 189 -5.58 -2.30 -10.24
C LEU A 189 -6.35 -1.15 -9.59
N SER A 190 -7.54 -1.44 -9.03
CA SER A 190 -8.33 -0.43 -8.29
C SER A 190 -7.63 0.01 -7.01
N ASP A 191 -7.06 -0.92 -6.25
CA ASP A 191 -6.29 -0.63 -5.03
C ASP A 191 -5.05 0.19 -5.38
N PHE A 192 -4.31 -0.16 -6.43
CA PHE A 192 -3.16 0.63 -6.91
C PHE A 192 -3.55 2.09 -7.18
N ILE A 193 -4.58 2.31 -8.01
CA ILE A 193 -5.05 3.66 -8.35
C ILE A 193 -5.48 4.42 -7.08
N MET A 194 -6.21 3.76 -6.17
CA MET A 194 -6.67 4.39 -4.93
C MET A 194 -5.51 4.77 -4.00
N ILE A 195 -4.46 3.94 -3.92
CA ILE A 195 -3.26 4.22 -3.13
C ILE A 195 -2.55 5.47 -3.67
N GLU A 196 -2.29 5.51 -4.98
CA GLU A 196 -1.64 6.65 -5.65
C GLU A 196 -2.47 7.93 -5.52
N MET A 197 -3.79 7.86 -5.74
CA MET A 197 -4.68 9.00 -5.55
C MET A 197 -4.64 9.55 -4.12
N THR A 198 -4.62 8.66 -3.12
CA THR A 198 -4.54 9.07 -1.71
C THR A 198 -3.24 9.80 -1.43
N PHE A 199 -2.11 9.24 -1.88
CA PHE A 199 -0.80 9.85 -1.70
C PHE A 199 -0.72 11.21 -2.41
N HIS A 200 -1.05 11.26 -3.70
CA HIS A 200 -0.97 12.49 -4.49
C HIS A 200 -1.86 13.61 -3.95
N SER A 201 -3.07 13.28 -3.48
CA SER A 201 -3.96 14.27 -2.87
C SER A 201 -3.32 14.91 -1.64
N LYS A 202 -2.70 14.11 -0.77
CA LYS A 202 -2.00 14.60 0.42
C LYS A 202 -0.71 15.34 0.07
N ALA A 203 0.02 14.88 -0.93
CA ALA A 203 1.22 15.55 -1.40
C ALA A 203 0.91 16.96 -1.93
N VAL A 204 -0.14 17.14 -2.74
CA VAL A 204 -0.54 18.46 -3.26
C VAL A 204 -0.96 19.41 -2.14
N GLU A 205 -1.73 18.92 -1.17
CA GLU A 205 -2.12 19.69 0.02
C GLU A 205 -0.89 20.20 0.78
N LEU A 206 0.05 19.31 1.10
CA LEU A 206 1.27 19.66 1.84
C LEU A 206 2.24 20.51 1.04
N LEU A 207 2.37 20.28 -0.27
CA LEU A 207 3.21 21.11 -1.15
C LEU A 207 2.66 22.54 -1.26
N THR A 208 1.34 22.71 -1.19
CA THR A 208 0.72 24.04 -1.15
C THR A 208 1.09 24.78 0.14
N VAL A 209 1.07 24.10 1.28
CA VAL A 209 1.54 24.64 2.57
C VAL A 209 3.03 24.99 2.50
N ALA A 210 3.86 24.09 1.97
CA ALA A 210 5.29 24.31 1.80
C ALA A 210 5.58 25.53 0.92
N TYR A 211 4.81 25.73 -0.15
CA TYR A 211 4.94 26.89 -1.03
C TYR A 211 4.65 28.20 -0.29
N GLN A 212 3.60 28.23 0.54
CA GLN A 212 3.29 29.39 1.38
C GLN A 212 4.40 29.67 2.40
N GLN A 213 4.90 28.65 3.10
CA GLN A 213 5.99 28.78 4.08
C GLN A 213 7.25 29.44 3.49
N ILE A 214 7.56 29.16 2.23
CA ILE A 214 8.69 29.80 1.53
C ILE A 214 8.37 31.22 1.09
N ASN A 215 7.15 31.51 0.63
CA ASN A 215 6.73 32.87 0.29
C ASN A 215 6.68 33.82 1.50
N ASP A 216 6.48 33.28 2.70
CA ASP A 216 6.45 34.05 3.94
C ASP A 216 7.86 34.46 4.43
N ILE A 217 8.93 34.02 3.76
CA ILE A 217 10.30 34.45 4.07
C ILE A 217 10.45 35.94 3.80
N ASN A 218 10.76 36.71 4.85
CA ASN A 218 10.96 38.14 4.79
C ASN A 218 12.44 38.50 4.60
N ASP A 219 12.85 38.54 3.33
CA ASP A 219 14.19 38.91 2.89
C ASP A 219 14.63 40.30 3.38
N LYS A 220 13.71 41.28 3.43
CA LYS A 220 13.99 42.64 3.90
C LYS A 220 14.37 42.67 5.38
N ALA A 221 13.60 41.96 6.22
CA ALA A 221 13.89 41.85 7.65
C ALA A 221 15.22 41.13 7.90
N ASP A 222 15.48 40.07 7.15
CA ASP A 222 16.74 39.32 7.24
C ASP A 222 17.94 40.16 6.79
N LEU A 223 17.82 40.94 5.72
CA LEU A 223 18.87 41.85 5.29
C LEU A 223 19.12 42.98 6.31
N GLU A 224 18.08 43.44 7.00
CA GLU A 224 18.25 44.38 8.11
C GLU A 224 19.00 43.74 9.28
N ASN A 225 18.65 42.51 9.67
CA ASN A 225 19.36 41.74 10.69
C ASN A 225 20.85 41.55 10.32
N PHE A 226 21.12 41.22 9.06
CA PHE A 226 22.48 41.14 8.53
C PHE A 226 23.23 42.47 8.67
N ARG A 227 22.64 43.59 8.24
CA ARG A 227 23.26 44.93 8.36
C ARG A 227 23.53 45.32 9.81
N ARG A 228 22.63 44.98 10.74
CA ARG A 228 22.82 45.22 12.18
C ARG A 228 24.02 44.44 12.71
N LYS A 229 24.12 43.13 12.37
CA LYS A 229 25.28 42.30 12.74
C LYS A 229 26.59 42.76 12.10
N LEU A 230 26.55 43.25 10.87
CA LEU A 230 27.73 43.79 10.19
C LEU A 230 28.27 45.07 10.86
N ARG A 231 27.37 45.94 11.35
CA ARG A 231 27.73 47.20 12.03
C ARG A 231 28.18 47.00 13.47
N SER A 232 27.66 45.98 14.15
CA SER A 232 28.03 45.62 15.52
C SER A 232 28.31 44.12 15.59
N PRO A 233 29.45 43.65 15.06
CA PRO A 233 29.88 42.29 15.31
C PRO A 233 30.05 42.16 16.82
N GLU A 234 29.21 41.34 17.47
CA GLU A 234 29.28 41.11 18.91
C GLU A 234 30.74 40.81 19.27
N LYS A 235 31.36 41.72 20.04
CA LYS A 235 32.64 41.40 20.68
C LYS A 235 32.35 40.22 21.58
N GLN A 236 32.94 39.05 21.30
CA GLN A 236 32.97 37.95 22.25
C GLN A 236 33.39 38.54 23.60
N VAL A 237 32.43 38.62 24.53
CA VAL A 237 32.73 38.92 25.92
C VAL A 237 33.44 37.66 26.41
N ASN A 238 34.77 37.65 26.26
CA ASN A 238 35.60 36.84 27.12
C ASN A 238 35.22 37.27 28.54
N THR A 239 34.44 36.46 29.23
CA THR A 239 34.37 36.43 30.69
C THR A 239 35.71 35.91 31.20
N GLY A 240 36.78 36.64 30.86
CA GLY A 240 38.07 36.52 31.52
C GLY A 240 37.85 37.00 32.93
N ILE A 241 37.88 36.04 33.86
CA ILE A 241 38.02 36.28 35.29
C ILE A 241 39.24 37.19 35.47
N SER A 242 39.01 38.50 35.54
CA SER A 242 40.04 39.47 35.87
C SER A 242 40.23 39.45 37.38
N ALA A 243 40.97 38.44 37.84
CA ALA A 243 41.57 38.45 39.16
C ALA A 243 42.69 39.50 39.20
N ARG A 244 42.38 40.74 39.60
CA ARG A 244 43.35 41.61 40.27
C ARG A 244 42.71 42.43 41.38
N SER A 245 43.36 42.26 42.51
CA SER A 245 43.05 42.62 43.87
C SER A 245 43.13 44.13 44.17
N SER A 246 42.55 44.46 45.33
CA SER A 246 42.86 45.58 46.23
C SER A 246 42.32 46.97 45.91
N SER A 247 41.33 47.40 46.71
CA SER A 247 41.56 48.43 47.72
C SER A 247 40.54 48.31 48.86
N LEU A 248 41.08 48.19 50.08
CA LEU A 248 40.39 48.19 51.37
C LEU A 248 39.96 49.60 51.79
N ALA A 249 39.06 49.62 52.79
CA ALA A 249 38.60 50.73 53.64
C ALA A 249 37.35 51.46 53.09
N SER A 250 36.25 51.66 53.81
CA SER A 250 35.83 51.41 55.19
C SER A 250 34.32 51.79 55.23
N LEU A 251 33.37 51.04 55.80
CA LEU A 251 32.85 51.14 57.18
C LEU A 251 31.59 50.23 57.19
N MET A 252 31.53 49.12 57.95
CA MET A 252 31.26 49.04 59.38
C MET A 252 29.79 49.35 59.77
N ASN A 253 28.97 48.31 59.94
CA ASN A 253 28.09 48.06 61.10
C ASN A 253 27.38 46.70 60.91
N GLN A 254 27.83 45.61 61.54
CA GLN A 254 27.37 45.09 62.85
C GLN A 254 25.84 44.99 63.02
N GLN A 255 25.29 43.78 62.93
CA GLN A 255 24.73 43.02 64.06
C GLN A 255 23.93 41.78 63.58
N SER A 256 24.43 40.60 63.97
CA SER A 256 23.67 39.36 64.22
C SER A 256 23.38 39.31 65.75
N PRO A 257 22.56 38.40 66.34
CA PRO A 257 22.45 36.99 65.92
C PRO A 257 21.17 36.17 66.26
N SER A 258 21.21 34.92 65.75
CA SER A 258 20.76 33.66 66.42
C SER A 258 19.26 33.31 66.28
N LYS A 259 18.75 32.07 66.06
CA LYS A 259 19.13 30.65 66.29
C LYS A 259 18.31 29.73 65.32
N GLU A 260 18.86 28.63 64.78
CA GLU A 260 18.69 27.19 65.19
C GLU A 260 17.20 26.76 65.33
N ASP A 261 16.68 25.60 64.90
CA ASP A 261 17.27 24.32 64.50
C ASP A 261 16.19 23.35 63.92
N THR A 262 16.64 22.35 63.16
CA THR A 262 16.12 20.95 63.00
C THR A 262 14.72 20.53 62.47
N MET A 263 14.81 19.56 61.52
CA MET A 263 14.08 18.27 61.39
C MET A 263 12.63 18.22 60.88
N SER A 264 12.42 17.60 59.69
CA SER A 264 11.85 16.23 59.60
C SER A 264 11.53 15.76 58.17
N LEU A 265 11.75 14.46 57.99
CA LEU A 265 11.50 13.59 56.83
C LEU A 265 10.01 13.49 56.45
N ARG A 266 9.71 13.30 55.15
CA ARG A 266 8.89 12.17 54.63
C ARG A 266 8.77 12.11 53.09
N ARG A 267 9.51 11.16 52.51
CA ARG A 267 9.08 10.04 51.64
C ARG A 267 7.71 10.12 50.94
N MET A 268 7.68 9.88 49.62
CA MET A 268 6.90 8.88 48.85
C MET A 268 7.09 9.18 47.34
N LYS A 269 7.75 8.36 46.52
CA LYS A 269 7.34 7.09 45.86
C LYS A 269 7.05 7.34 44.36
N SER A 270 7.95 6.88 43.50
CA SER A 270 7.67 6.44 42.11
C SER A 270 7.15 4.98 42.17
N PRO A 271 6.43 4.39 41.20
CA PRO A 271 6.89 4.31 39.80
C PRO A 271 5.84 4.17 38.66
N GLU A 272 6.38 4.24 37.42
CA GLU A 272 6.04 3.48 36.20
C GLU A 272 5.10 4.01 35.08
N LYS A 273 5.74 4.16 33.89
CA LYS A 273 5.36 3.73 32.51
C LYS A 273 4.05 4.20 31.87
N ASN A 274 4.13 5.02 30.80
CA ASN A 274 4.11 4.55 29.39
C ASN A 274 4.02 5.72 28.37
N ASN A 275 4.96 5.69 27.43
CA ASN A 275 4.92 5.97 25.98
C ASN A 275 3.89 6.91 25.30
N LEU A 276 4.44 7.56 24.25
CA LEU A 276 3.84 8.10 23.01
C LEU A 276 3.26 9.53 23.06
N GLY A 277 4.16 10.50 22.86
CA GLY A 277 3.83 11.86 22.46
C GLY A 277 4.47 12.20 21.11
N ARG A 278 3.75 11.95 20.02
CA ARG A 278 3.95 12.58 18.71
C ARG A 278 2.57 12.95 18.17
N SER A 279 2.50 14.11 17.50
CA SER A 279 1.34 14.64 16.76
C SER A 279 0.46 15.72 17.42
N ASN A 280 1.05 16.69 18.12
CA ASN A 280 0.35 17.96 18.41
C ASN A 280 0.80 19.15 17.54
N SER A 281 1.83 19.01 16.70
CA SER A 281 2.31 20.11 15.86
C SER A 281 1.50 20.30 14.58
N LEU A 282 0.97 19.22 14.00
CA LEU A 282 0.29 19.28 12.70
C LEU A 282 -1.12 19.90 12.79
N ALA A 283 -1.84 19.64 13.88
CA ALA A 283 -3.16 20.22 14.14
C ALA A 283 -3.11 21.74 14.38
N ALA A 284 -2.01 22.25 14.93
CA ALA A 284 -1.83 23.68 15.17
C ALA A 284 -1.62 24.49 13.87
N LEU A 285 -1.06 23.87 12.82
CA LEU A 285 -0.84 24.51 11.52
C LEU A 285 -2.12 24.57 10.66
N LEU A 286 -3.05 23.64 10.86
CA LEU A 286 -4.30 23.53 10.09
C LEU A 286 -5.39 24.53 10.50
N ASN A 287 -5.22 25.24 11.62
CA ASN A 287 -6.30 26.03 12.23
C ASN A 287 -6.38 27.50 11.75
N HIS A 288 -5.54 27.90 10.77
CA HIS A 288 -5.49 29.27 10.27
C HIS A 288 -6.18 29.51 8.91
N SER A 289 -6.93 28.54 8.39
CA SER A 289 -7.50 28.61 7.02
C SER A 289 -8.99 28.28 6.96
N SER A 290 -9.82 28.89 7.80
CA SER A 290 -11.28 28.80 7.61
C SER A 290 -11.98 30.08 8.05
N SER A 291 -12.22 30.96 7.09
CA SER A 291 -13.25 31.99 7.16
C SER A 291 -14.26 31.74 6.04
N LYS A 292 -15.38 31.16 6.46
CA LYS A 292 -16.78 31.35 6.04
C LYS A 292 -17.04 31.94 4.64
N ASP A 293 -17.82 31.21 3.85
CA ASP A 293 -19.04 31.76 3.24
C ASP A 293 -20.14 30.69 3.26
N GLU A 294 -21.33 31.11 3.68
CA GLU A 294 -22.50 30.29 3.95
C GLU A 294 -23.35 29.99 2.71
N GLU A 295 -24.19 28.99 2.90
CA GLU A 295 -25.16 28.36 2.01
C GLU A 295 -26.18 29.33 1.41
N ASP A 296 -26.68 28.99 0.21
CA ASP A 296 -28.12 29.05 -0.02
C ASP A 296 -28.54 28.01 -1.07
N THR A 297 -29.19 26.94 -0.59
CA THR A 297 -29.90 25.97 -1.40
C THR A 297 -31.38 26.36 -1.46
N SER A 298 -31.92 26.59 -2.65
CA SER A 298 -33.35 26.39 -2.89
C SER A 298 -33.54 25.57 -4.17
N ALA A 299 -34.13 24.39 -3.98
CA ALA A 299 -34.65 23.55 -5.04
C ALA A 299 -36.16 23.83 -5.18
N SER A 300 -36.63 23.96 -6.40
CA SER A 300 -38.04 23.72 -6.75
C SER A 300 -38.14 23.21 -8.18
N GLU A 301 -38.94 22.16 -8.28
CA GLU A 301 -39.29 21.31 -9.42
C GLU A 301 -39.94 22.08 -10.58
N GLU A 302 -39.83 21.57 -11.82
CA GLU A 302 -40.98 21.15 -12.65
C GLU A 302 -40.62 20.85 -14.12
N SER A 303 -41.48 20.01 -14.72
CA SER A 303 -41.77 19.77 -16.14
C SER A 303 -41.04 18.63 -16.86
N ASP A 304 -41.57 17.41 -16.62
CA ASP A 304 -41.89 16.48 -17.71
C ASP A 304 -43.11 17.03 -18.47
N GLU A 305 -43.04 17.13 -19.80
CA GLU A 305 -44.12 16.70 -20.73
C GLU A 305 -43.73 16.88 -22.21
N ASN A 306 -44.03 15.82 -22.97
CA ASN A 306 -44.52 15.80 -24.37
C ASN A 306 -43.58 16.17 -25.52
N ASP A 307 -43.64 15.57 -26.72
CA ASP A 307 -44.48 14.52 -27.34
C ASP A 307 -43.91 14.28 -28.78
N SER A 308 -44.31 13.16 -29.41
CA SER A 308 -44.43 12.92 -30.86
C SER A 308 -43.14 12.69 -31.68
N THR A 309 -43.04 11.78 -32.66
CA THR A 309 -44.01 10.91 -33.35
C THR A 309 -43.27 9.89 -34.24
N GLU A 310 -43.96 8.76 -34.46
CA GLU A 310 -44.11 7.98 -35.71
C GLU A 310 -42.91 7.39 -36.48
N ASP A 311 -42.95 6.05 -36.54
CA ASP A 311 -43.00 5.21 -37.75
C ASP A 311 -42.13 5.58 -38.96
N THR A 312 -41.30 4.61 -39.37
CA THR A 312 -41.44 4.03 -40.72
C THR A 312 -40.77 2.67 -40.85
N GLU A 313 -41.55 1.80 -41.47
CA GLU A 313 -41.30 0.46 -41.97
C GLU A 313 -40.09 0.30 -42.93
N SER A 314 -39.60 -0.95 -42.95
CA SER A 314 -39.18 -1.71 -44.15
C SER A 314 -38.05 -1.19 -45.05
N ARG A 315 -36.88 -1.84 -44.95
CA ARG A 315 -36.32 -2.70 -46.01
C ARG A 315 -35.14 -3.53 -45.52
#